data_AF-A0A8X6GXW5-F1
#
_entry.id   AF-A0A8X6GXW5-F1
#
_cell.length_a   1.000
_cell.length_b   1.000
_cell.length_c   1.000
_cell.angle_alpha   90.00
_cell.angle_beta   90.00
_cell.angle_gamma   90.00
#
_symmetry.space_group_name_H-M   'P 1'
#
loop_
_entity.id
_entity.type
_entity.pdbx_description
1 polymer ?
#
loop_
_entity_poly.entity_id
_entity_poly.type
_entity_poly.pdbx_seq_one_letter_code
_entity_poly.pdbx_strand_id
1 'polypeptide(L)'
;MCRDLSPKELPTCVLWEEGPQWLSCEMDSWPKQPKRDDQTSLVTKERKRTAFSFPLGCQLYITNCKARVGKMKSNLESKGKYHVPLLTTKEKRQASNKIFSFVQNLFLKEEINCITANKPVAKKSILSVLCLFTDKDGLIRVRSTSKFDTPVWC
;
A
#
# COMPACT_ATOMS: atom_id res chain seq x y z
N MET A 1 -20.04 6.13 -15.04
CA MET A 1 -18.89 5.58 -14.30
C MET A 1 -18.53 4.24 -14.92
N CYS A 2 -17.30 4.07 -15.40
CA CYS A 2 -16.87 2.92 -16.21
C CYS A 2 -15.76 2.13 -15.45
N ARG A 3 -15.81 2.10 -14.09
CA ARG A 3 -14.67 1.70 -13.23
C ARG A 3 -14.60 0.21 -12.88
N ASP A 4 -15.57 -0.61 -13.28
CA ASP A 4 -15.60 -2.04 -12.95
C ASP A 4 -15.99 -2.93 -14.15
N LEU A 5 -15.83 -2.42 -15.38
CA LEU A 5 -16.16 -3.19 -16.57
C LEU A 5 -15.01 -4.12 -16.94
N SER A 6 -15.37 -5.37 -17.25
CA SER A 6 -14.42 -6.31 -17.82
C SER A 6 -14.02 -5.87 -19.24
N PRO A 7 -12.85 -6.31 -19.75
CA PRO A 7 -12.41 -5.92 -21.10
C PRO A 7 -13.41 -6.22 -22.23
N LYS A 8 -14.31 -7.19 -22.03
CA LYS A 8 -15.35 -7.57 -22.99
C LYS A 8 -16.57 -6.65 -22.96
N GLU A 9 -16.77 -5.91 -21.88
CA GLU A 9 -17.91 -5.01 -21.65
C GLU A 9 -17.54 -3.53 -21.91
N LEU A 10 -16.26 -3.25 -22.17
CA LEU A 10 -15.78 -1.93 -22.58
C LEU A 10 -16.48 -1.38 -23.84
N PRO A 11 -16.71 -2.17 -24.91
CA PRO A 11 -17.36 -1.66 -26.12
C PRO A 11 -18.81 -1.23 -25.89
N THR A 12 -19.47 -1.72 -24.83
CA THR A 12 -20.84 -1.35 -24.49
C THR A 12 -20.94 -0.11 -23.59
N CYS A 13 -19.80 0.43 -23.13
CA CYS A 13 -19.79 1.63 -22.30
C CYS A 13 -19.86 2.88 -23.19
N VAL A 14 -21.02 3.54 -23.21
CA VAL A 14 -21.24 4.83 -23.90
C VAL A 14 -20.17 5.87 -23.55
N LEU A 15 -19.69 5.86 -22.29
CA LEU A 15 -18.65 6.77 -21.82
C LEU A 15 -17.28 6.58 -22.53
N TRP A 16 -17.02 5.38 -23.04
CA TRP A 16 -15.81 5.07 -23.80
C TRP A 16 -15.93 5.47 -25.27
N GLU A 17 -17.14 5.42 -25.82
CA GLU A 17 -17.44 5.84 -27.18
C GLU A 17 -17.51 7.36 -27.33
N GLU A 18 -18.10 8.07 -26.36
CA GLU A 18 -18.32 9.52 -26.48
C GLU A 18 -17.05 10.34 -26.24
N GLY A 19 -16.08 9.80 -25.51
CA GLY A 19 -14.81 10.46 -25.21
C GLY A 19 -14.94 11.88 -24.64
N PRO A 20 -13.82 12.50 -24.25
CA PRO A 20 -13.78 13.95 -24.07
C PRO A 20 -13.95 14.67 -25.41
N GLN A 21 -14.77 15.73 -25.47
CA GLN A 21 -14.98 16.52 -26.70
C GLN A 21 -13.68 16.97 -27.38
N TRP A 22 -12.62 17.24 -26.62
CA TRP A 22 -11.33 17.69 -27.18
C TRP A 22 -10.61 16.63 -28.00
N LEU A 23 -10.90 15.33 -27.80
CA LEU A 23 -10.36 14.24 -28.64
C LEU A 23 -10.97 14.23 -30.05
N SER A 24 -12.19 14.76 -30.18
CA SER A 24 -12.89 14.90 -31.45
C SER A 24 -12.55 16.22 -32.18
N CYS A 25 -11.83 17.13 -31.52
CA CYS A 25 -11.40 18.41 -32.09
C CYS A 25 -9.99 18.32 -32.71
N GLU A 26 -9.64 19.31 -33.53
CA GLU A 26 -8.29 19.46 -34.07
C GLU A 26 -7.22 19.52 -32.96
N MET A 27 -6.03 19.04 -33.28
CA MET A 27 -4.91 18.86 -32.34
C MET A 27 -4.52 20.14 -31.60
N ASP A 28 -4.75 21.30 -32.22
CA ASP A 28 -4.49 22.62 -31.62
C ASP A 28 -5.44 22.99 -30.48
N SER A 29 -6.63 22.37 -30.45
CA SER A 29 -7.65 22.56 -29.42
C SER A 29 -7.48 21.61 -28.22
N TRP A 30 -6.45 20.76 -28.26
CA TRP A 30 -6.19 19.82 -27.17
C TRP A 30 -5.72 20.56 -25.92
N PRO A 31 -6.05 20.05 -24.72
CA PRO A 31 -5.55 20.63 -23.48
C PRO A 31 -4.03 20.61 -23.49
N LYS A 32 -3.44 21.80 -23.54
CA LYS A 32 -1.98 21.96 -23.51
C LYS A 32 -1.49 21.44 -22.17
N GLN A 33 -0.56 20.48 -22.20
CA GLN A 33 0.07 20.02 -20.97
C GLN A 33 0.67 21.24 -20.25
N PRO A 34 0.48 21.37 -18.93
CA PRO A 34 1.14 22.42 -18.19
C PRO A 34 2.64 22.29 -18.45
N LYS A 35 3.26 23.36 -18.95
CA LYS A 35 4.70 23.42 -19.16
C LYS A 35 5.33 23.08 -17.81
N ARG A 36 6.02 21.93 -17.73
CA ARG A 36 6.92 21.69 -16.61
C ARG A 36 7.97 22.80 -16.69
N ASP A 37 8.15 23.56 -15.62
CA ASP A 37 9.29 24.47 -15.54
C ASP A 37 10.56 23.65 -15.78
N ASP A 38 11.25 23.96 -16.88
CA ASP A 38 12.49 23.34 -17.31
C ASP A 38 13.66 23.78 -16.41
N GLN A 39 13.58 23.40 -15.14
CA GLN A 39 14.77 23.15 -14.30
C GLN A 39 14.99 21.65 -14.14
N THR A 40 14.65 20.87 -15.15
CA THR A 40 15.05 19.46 -15.23
C THR A 40 16.26 19.37 -16.15
N SER A 41 17.41 19.86 -15.67
CA SER A 41 18.68 19.24 -16.06
C SER A 41 18.48 17.72 -15.94
N LEU A 42 19.05 16.94 -16.87
CA LEU A 42 19.16 15.48 -16.81
C LEU A 42 19.88 15.05 -15.52
N VAL A 43 19.23 15.23 -14.37
CA VAL A 43 19.53 14.52 -13.16
C VAL A 43 18.96 13.15 -13.49
N THR A 44 19.80 12.30 -14.07
CA THR A 44 19.84 10.91 -13.64
C THR A 44 19.79 10.99 -12.13
N LYS A 45 18.57 10.91 -11.56
CA LYS A 45 18.42 10.74 -10.12
C LYS A 45 18.95 9.34 -9.93
N GLU A 46 20.27 9.22 -9.80
CA GLU A 46 20.88 8.19 -9.01
C GLU A 46 20.08 8.21 -7.73
N ARG A 47 19.14 7.28 -7.65
CA ARG A 47 18.38 7.05 -6.45
C ARG A 47 19.45 6.53 -5.52
N LYS A 48 20.07 7.44 -4.76
CA LYS A 48 20.98 7.09 -3.66
C LYS A 48 20.19 6.06 -2.87
N ARG A 49 20.56 4.79 -3.03
CA ARG A 49 20.01 3.72 -2.21
C ARG A 49 20.63 3.97 -0.86
N THR A 50 19.98 4.82 -0.06
CA THR A 50 20.29 4.88 1.35
C THR A 50 20.04 3.47 1.83
N ALA A 51 21.12 2.77 2.19
CA ALA A 51 21.00 1.46 2.79
C ALA A 51 20.14 1.66 4.04
N PHE A 52 18.89 1.24 3.95
CA PHE A 52 17.97 1.33 5.07
C PHE A 52 18.48 0.32 6.10
N SER A 53 19.24 0.83 7.07
CA SER A 53 19.71 0.04 8.19
C SER A 53 18.47 -0.38 8.96
N PHE A 54 18.09 -1.65 8.80
CA PHE A 54 17.03 -2.21 9.62
C PHE A 54 17.46 -2.10 11.08
N PRO A 55 16.57 -1.63 11.99
CA PRO A 55 16.82 -1.80 13.41
C PRO A 55 17.19 -3.27 13.66
N LEU A 56 18.23 -3.52 14.46
CA LEU A 56 18.76 -4.87 14.73
C LEU A 56 17.64 -5.89 15.06
N GLY A 57 16.56 -5.44 15.71
CA GLY A 57 15.36 -6.24 15.98
C GLY A 57 14.64 -6.76 14.73
N CYS A 58 14.49 -5.94 13.68
CA CYS A 58 13.88 -6.37 12.41
C CYS A 58 14.76 -7.39 11.69
N GLN A 59 16.08 -7.17 11.68
CA GLN A 59 17.03 -8.07 11.03
C GLN A 59 17.03 -9.45 11.71
N LEU A 60 17.05 -9.48 13.04
CA LEU A 60 16.99 -10.72 13.82
C LEU A 60 15.65 -11.45 13.62
N TYR A 61 14.54 -10.71 13.59
CA TYR A 61 13.22 -11.27 13.33
C TYR A 61 13.13 -11.94 11.96
N ILE A 62 13.58 -11.26 10.89
CA ILE A 62 13.57 -11.82 9.52
C ILE A 62 14.48 -13.05 9.43
N THR A 63 15.65 -13.00 10.07
CA THR A 63 16.60 -14.13 10.06
C THR A 63 16.03 -15.34 10.78
N ASN A 64 15.38 -15.13 11.94
CA ASN A 64 14.70 -16.19 12.69
C ASN A 64 13.50 -16.77 11.93
N CYS A 65 12.71 -15.92 11.26
CA CYS A 65 11.62 -16.38 10.40
C CYS A 65 12.14 -17.25 9.25
N LYS A 66 13.21 -16.82 8.56
CA LYS A 66 13.85 -17.60 7.49
C LYS A 66 14.40 -18.93 8.00
N ALA A 67 15.09 -18.94 9.14
CA ALA A 67 15.61 -20.16 9.74
C ALA A 67 14.50 -21.14 10.13
N ARG A 68 13.40 -20.64 10.70
CA ARG A 68 12.25 -21.46 11.10
C ARG A 68 11.51 -22.05 9.90
N VAL A 69 11.30 -21.26 8.85
CA VAL A 69 10.71 -21.72 7.58
C VAL A 69 11.63 -22.74 6.90
N GLY A 70 12.94 -22.48 6.87
CA GLY A 70 13.93 -23.42 6.32
C GLY A 70 13.93 -24.74 7.06
N LYS A 71 13.95 -24.72 8.40
CA LYS A 71 13.88 -25.94 9.24
C LYS A 71 12.57 -26.70 9.04
N MET A 72 11.45 -25.99 8.90
CA MET A 72 10.17 -26.61 8.59
C MET A 72 10.18 -27.28 7.22
N LYS A 73 10.72 -26.62 6.20
CA LYS A 73 10.88 -27.17 4.85
C LYS A 73 11.76 -28.42 4.85
N SER A 74 12.95 -28.38 5.47
CA SER A 74 13.84 -29.54 5.56
C SER A 74 13.21 -30.71 6.32
N ASN A 75 12.42 -30.44 7.37
CA ASN A 75 11.67 -31.46 8.12
C ASN A 75 10.52 -32.07 7.30
N LEU A 76 9.88 -31.30 6.43
CA LEU A 76 8.82 -31.78 5.54
C LEU A 76 9.40 -32.62 4.38
N GLU A 77 10.56 -32.23 3.85
CA GLU A 77 11.25 -32.94 2.78
C GLU A 77 11.83 -34.28 3.26
N SER A 78 12.37 -34.33 4.47
CA SER A 78 12.98 -35.55 5.05
C SER A 78 11.97 -36.60 5.52
N LYS A 79 10.68 -36.27 5.71
CA LYS A 79 9.66 -37.20 6.23
C LYS A 79 8.74 -37.82 5.16
N GLY A 80 8.96 -37.54 3.88
CA GLY A 80 8.19 -38.16 2.78
C GLY A 80 6.73 -37.68 2.71
N LYS A 81 6.39 -36.98 1.62
CA LYS A 81 5.05 -36.57 1.19
C LYS A 81 4.08 -36.14 2.30
N TYR A 82 4.43 -35.08 3.02
CA TYR A 82 3.41 -34.27 3.70
C TYR A 82 2.72 -33.37 2.68
N HIS A 83 1.42 -33.56 2.47
CA HIS A 83 0.59 -32.59 1.76
C HIS A 83 0.42 -31.37 2.68
N VAL A 84 1.24 -30.35 2.49
CA VAL A 84 1.06 -29.07 3.18
C VAL A 84 -0.22 -28.45 2.64
N PRO A 85 -1.27 -28.27 3.47
CA PRO A 85 -2.48 -27.63 3.01
C PRO A 85 -2.14 -26.22 2.49
N LEU A 86 -2.70 -25.87 1.33
CA LEU A 86 -2.48 -24.56 0.74
C LEU A 86 -2.92 -23.49 1.74
N LEU A 87 -2.04 -22.52 2.02
CA LEU A 87 -2.39 -21.43 2.93
C LEU A 87 -3.66 -20.75 2.44
N THR A 88 -4.64 -20.71 3.33
CA THR A 88 -5.89 -19.99 3.10
C THR A 88 -5.61 -18.50 2.98
N THR A 89 -6.49 -17.79 2.25
CA THR A 89 -6.42 -16.33 2.15
C THR A 89 -6.45 -15.66 3.53
N LYS A 90 -7.18 -16.24 4.48
CA LYS A 90 -7.27 -15.76 5.86
C LYS A 90 -5.92 -15.84 6.58
N GLU A 91 -5.21 -16.95 6.48
CA GLU A 91 -3.89 -17.12 7.11
C GLU A 91 -2.85 -16.17 6.50
N LYS A 92 -2.88 -15.99 5.18
CA LYS A 92 -2.01 -15.02 4.49
C LYS A 92 -2.27 -13.60 5.00
N ARG A 93 -3.54 -13.20 5.08
CA ARG A 93 -3.93 -11.88 5.61
C ARG A 93 -3.50 -11.71 7.06
N GLN A 94 -3.72 -12.70 7.91
CA GLN A 94 -3.31 -12.66 9.33
C GLN A 94 -1.80 -12.54 9.49
N ALA A 95 -1.02 -13.27 8.67
CA ALA A 95 0.43 -13.15 8.67
C ALA A 95 0.89 -11.75 8.27
N SER A 96 0.31 -11.18 7.20
CA SER A 96 0.58 -9.80 6.78
C SER A 96 0.24 -8.80 7.88
N ASN A 97 -0.94 -8.93 8.50
CA ASN A 97 -1.37 -8.05 9.59
C ASN A 97 -0.40 -8.07 10.77
N LYS A 98 0.15 -9.25 11.14
CA LYS A 98 1.16 -9.35 12.20
C LYS A 98 2.45 -8.62 11.84
N ILE A 99 2.90 -8.70 10.59
CA ILE A 99 4.08 -7.98 10.12
C ILE A 99 3.83 -6.47 10.16
N PHE A 100 2.67 -6.01 9.69
CA PHE A 100 2.31 -4.59 9.75
C PHE A 100 2.22 -4.10 11.20
N SER A 101 1.62 -4.87 12.09
CA SER A 101 1.53 -4.53 13.52
C SER A 101 2.92 -4.38 14.12
N PHE A 102 3.84 -5.30 13.82
CA PHE A 102 5.22 -5.22 14.31
C PHE A 102 5.93 -3.95 13.81
N VAL A 103 5.87 -3.68 12.51
CA VAL A 103 6.54 -2.49 11.92
C VAL A 103 5.91 -1.20 12.45
N GLN A 104 4.59 -1.10 12.51
CA GLN A 104 3.91 0.08 13.02
C GLN A 104 4.25 0.32 14.49
N ASN A 105 4.31 -0.72 15.33
CA ASN A 105 4.71 -0.58 16.73
C ASN A 105 6.18 -0.18 16.92
N LEU A 106 7.04 -0.47 15.95
CA LEU A 106 8.44 -0.05 16.02
C LEU A 106 8.63 1.44 15.68
N PHE A 107 7.92 1.94 14.67
CA PHE A 107 8.17 3.27 14.12
C PHE A 107 7.10 4.31 14.49
N LEU A 108 5.87 3.88 14.79
CA LEU A 108 4.69 4.73 14.94
C LEU A 108 3.99 4.51 16.30
N LYS A 109 4.73 4.03 17.31
CA LYS A 109 4.16 3.66 18.61
C LYS A 109 3.40 4.82 19.27
N GLU A 110 3.97 6.02 19.18
CA GLU A 110 3.37 7.22 19.74
C GLU A 110 2.09 7.59 19.00
N GLU A 111 2.10 7.54 17.66
CA GLU A 111 0.92 7.78 16.84
C GLU A 111 -0.18 6.74 17.09
N ILE A 112 0.16 5.46 17.23
CA ILE A 112 -0.79 4.39 17.58
C ILE A 112 -1.46 4.74 18.92
N ASN A 113 -0.68 5.13 19.92
CA ASN A 113 -1.21 5.48 21.24
C ASN A 113 -2.12 6.73 21.16
N CYS A 114 -1.73 7.74 20.39
CA CYS A 114 -2.55 8.93 20.17
C CYS A 114 -3.89 8.59 19.52
N ILE A 115 -3.88 7.84 18.41
CA ILE A 115 -5.10 7.47 17.68
C ILE A 115 -6.00 6.58 18.54
N THR A 116 -5.42 5.61 19.24
CA THR A 116 -6.18 4.70 20.13
C THR A 116 -6.81 5.46 21.30
N ALA A 117 -6.15 6.52 21.79
CA ALA A 117 -6.65 7.39 22.85
C ALA A 117 -7.54 8.54 22.35
N ASN A 118 -7.92 8.57 21.05
CA ASN A 118 -8.64 9.69 20.40
C ASN A 118 -7.97 11.06 20.61
N LYS A 119 -6.64 11.08 20.64
CA LYS A 119 -5.82 12.30 20.76
C LYS A 119 -5.26 12.69 19.39
N PRO A 120 -5.11 14.00 19.12
CA PRO A 120 -4.51 14.46 17.87
C PRO A 120 -3.05 14.00 17.78
N VAL A 121 -2.65 13.52 16.59
CA VAL A 121 -1.27 13.18 16.28
C VAL A 121 -0.41 14.46 16.26
N ALA A 122 0.84 14.36 16.71
CA ALA A 122 1.75 15.50 16.74
C ALA A 122 1.90 16.14 15.34
N LYS A 123 1.79 17.47 15.26
CA LYS A 123 1.90 18.25 14.00
C LYS A 123 3.23 18.08 13.26
N LYS A 124 4.26 17.57 13.95
CA LYS A 124 5.58 17.28 13.37
C LYS A 124 5.65 15.91 12.69
N SER A 125 4.67 15.02 12.92
CA SER A 125 4.63 13.72 12.27
C SER A 125 4.24 13.88 10.80
N ILE A 126 4.93 13.16 9.91
CA ILE A 126 4.62 13.10 8.46
C ILE A 126 3.17 12.64 8.24
N LEU A 127 2.63 11.89 9.20
CA LEU A 127 1.29 11.34 9.13
C LEU A 127 0.19 12.33 9.55
N SER A 128 0.54 13.53 10.06
CA SER A 128 -0.44 14.55 10.46
C SER A 128 -1.27 15.10 9.28
N VAL A 129 -0.75 14.99 8.06
CA VAL A 129 -1.45 15.39 6.83
C VAL A 129 -2.44 14.31 6.36
N LEU A 130 -2.33 13.10 6.91
CA LEU A 130 -3.13 11.94 6.51
C LEU A 130 -4.29 11.74 7.49
N CYS A 131 -5.44 11.31 6.97
CA CYS A 131 -6.56 10.88 7.79
C CYS A 131 -6.33 9.46 8.31
N LEU A 132 -5.66 9.35 9.46
CA LEU A 132 -5.33 8.07 10.09
C LEU A 132 -6.51 7.55 10.93
N PHE A 133 -6.71 6.23 10.92
CA PHE A 133 -7.61 5.54 11.83
C PHE A 133 -7.10 4.15 12.13
N THR A 134 -7.55 3.56 13.23
CA THR A 134 -7.22 2.19 13.61
C THR A 134 -8.32 1.24 13.14
N ASP A 135 -7.94 0.15 12.47
CA ASP A 135 -8.87 -0.92 12.07
C ASP A 135 -9.21 -1.85 13.26
N LYS A 136 -10.17 -2.77 13.07
CA LYS A 136 -10.56 -3.83 14.03
C LYS A 136 -9.37 -4.68 14.49
N ASP A 137 -8.35 -4.80 13.63
CA ASP A 137 -7.12 -5.54 13.88
C ASP A 137 -6.05 -4.70 14.65
N GLY A 138 -6.35 -3.46 15.06
CA GLY A 138 -5.41 -2.60 15.79
C GLY A 138 -4.33 -1.96 14.90
N LEU A 139 -4.51 -1.97 13.58
CA LEU A 139 -3.55 -1.43 12.61
C LEU A 139 -3.92 -0.02 12.18
N ILE A 140 -2.93 0.86 12.07
CA ILE A 140 -3.10 2.18 11.47
C ILE A 140 -3.36 2.01 9.97
N ARG A 141 -4.46 2.58 9.50
CA ARG A 141 -4.82 2.73 8.09
C ARG A 141 -4.98 4.21 7.74
N VAL A 142 -4.86 4.50 6.46
CA VAL A 142 -5.04 5.83 5.90
C VAL A 142 -6.37 5.85 5.15
N ARG A 143 -7.25 6.78 5.50
CA ARG A 143 -8.41 7.13 4.67
C ARG A 143 -7.94 8.05 3.56
N SER A 144 -8.38 7.79 2.33
CA SER A 144 -8.19 8.69 1.19
C SER A 144 -8.67 10.10 1.58
N THR A 145 -7.86 11.12 1.32
CA THR A 145 -8.19 12.53 1.53
C THR A 145 -9.04 13.12 0.40
N SER A 146 -9.80 12.29 -0.33
CA SER A 146 -10.85 12.83 -1.18
C SER A 146 -11.88 13.49 -0.27
N LYS A 147 -12.04 14.81 -0.38
CA LYS A 147 -13.13 15.62 0.19
C LYS A 147 -14.49 15.22 -0.40
N PHE A 148 -14.79 13.94 -0.42
CA PHE A 148 -16.08 13.37 -0.76
C PHE A 148 -16.51 12.59 0.46
N ASP A 149 -17.36 13.22 1.25
CA ASP A 149 -18.13 12.60 2.32
C ASP A 149 -18.90 11.41 1.73
N THR A 150 -18.37 10.21 1.87
CA THR A 150 -19.19 9.01 2.05
C THR A 150 -18.39 7.95 2.82
N PRO A 151 -18.98 7.36 3.87
CA PRO A 151 -18.35 6.27 4.60
C PRO A 151 -18.58 4.97 3.81
N VAL A 152 -17.61 4.57 3.00
CA VAL A 152 -17.64 3.23 2.40
C VAL A 152 -16.98 2.26 3.39
N TRP A 153 -17.83 1.61 4.19
CA TRP A 153 -17.52 0.35 4.82
C TRP A 153 -17.64 -0.75 3.76
N CYS A 154 -16.54 -1.40 3.41
CA CYS A 154 -16.49 -2.70 2.74
C CYS A 154 -15.26 -3.44 3.28
#